data_AF-A0A851QM01-F1
#
_entry.id   AF-A0A851QM01-F1
#
_cell.length_a   1.000
_cell.length_b   1.000
_cell.length_c   1.000
_cell.angle_alpha   90.00
_cell.angle_beta   90.00
_cell.angle_gamma   90.00
#
_symmetry.space_group_name_H-M   'P 1'
#
loop_
_entity.id
_entity.type
_entity.pdbx_description
1 polymer ?
#
loop_
_entity_poly.entity_id
_entity_poly.type
_entity_poly.pdbx_seq_one_letter_code
_entity_poly.pdbx_strand_id
1 'polypeptide(L)'
;MIKLFSLKQQKKEEESAGGTKGTSKKASAAQLRIQKGDRPRGPAVGGGFYKGGKFVFSFKVGQGYPHDPPKVKCETMVYHPNIDLEGNVCLNILREDWKPVLTINSIIYGLQYLFL
;
A
#
# COMPACT_ATOMS: atom_id res chain seq x y z
N MET A 1 -22.55 -4.52 40.35
CA MET A 1 -23.88 -4.98 39.91
C MET A 1 -23.72 -6.01 38.81
N ILE A 2 -24.14 -7.24 39.09
CA ILE A 2 -24.15 -8.40 38.19
C ILE A 2 -25.37 -8.29 37.26
N LYS A 3 -25.21 -8.64 35.98
CA LYS A 3 -26.20 -9.15 35.00
C LYS A 3 -25.36 -9.59 33.80
N LEU A 4 -24.93 -10.84 33.61
CA LEU A 4 -25.62 -12.15 33.58
C LEU A 4 -26.90 -12.14 32.74
N PHE A 5 -26.73 -12.21 31.42
CA PHE A 5 -27.65 -12.82 30.46
C PHE A 5 -26.79 -13.22 29.25
N SER A 6 -26.91 -14.35 28.57
CA SER A 6 -27.64 -15.60 28.74
C SER A 6 -27.27 -16.36 27.46
N LEU A 7 -26.27 -17.25 27.53
CA LEU A 7 -26.03 -18.22 26.47
C LEU A 7 -27.11 -19.29 26.58
N LYS A 8 -28.04 -19.35 25.63
CA LYS A 8 -28.79 -20.57 25.32
C LYS A 8 -29.47 -20.46 23.96
N GLN A 9 -29.10 -21.42 23.09
CA GLN A 9 -29.84 -21.92 21.92
C GLN A 9 -29.63 -21.07 20.65
N GLN A 10 -29.15 -21.56 19.51
CA GLN A 10 -29.26 -22.89 18.91
C GLN A 10 -28.03 -23.18 18.02
N LYS A 11 -27.29 -24.25 18.31
CA LYS A 11 -26.72 -25.11 17.26
C LYS A 11 -26.62 -26.54 17.82
N LYS A 12 -27.81 -27.15 17.93
CA LYS A 12 -28.02 -28.58 17.68
C LYS A 12 -27.81 -28.70 16.16
N GLU A 13 -26.95 -29.54 15.60
CA GLU A 13 -26.81 -30.97 15.78
C GLU A 13 -25.36 -31.36 15.43
N GLU A 14 -24.74 -32.18 16.28
CA GLU A 14 -23.84 -33.25 15.84
C GLU A 14 -23.77 -34.26 17.00
N GLU A 15 -24.58 -35.30 16.84
CA GLU A 15 -24.30 -36.68 17.24
C GLU A 15 -22.81 -37.01 17.04
N SER A 16 -22.15 -37.91 17.73
CA SER A 16 -22.46 -38.87 18.78
C SER A 16 -21.12 -39.52 19.16
N ALA A 17 -21.13 -40.25 20.28
CA ALA A 17 -20.16 -41.28 20.66
C ALA A 17 -18.79 -40.85 21.24
N GLY A 18 -18.56 -41.26 22.49
CA GLY A 18 -17.27 -41.89 22.85
C GLY A 18 -16.47 -41.36 24.04
N GLY A 19 -16.95 -41.59 25.26
CA GLY A 19 -16.18 -42.18 26.37
C GLY A 19 -14.78 -41.67 26.81
N THR A 20 -14.79 -41.00 27.97
CA THR A 20 -14.02 -41.38 29.19
C THR A 20 -12.53 -40.95 29.40
N LYS A 21 -12.35 -40.26 30.54
CA LYS A 21 -11.19 -40.09 31.44
C LYS A 21 -10.10 -39.07 31.07
N GLY A 22 -9.95 -38.10 31.97
CA GLY A 22 -9.08 -36.95 31.81
C GLY A 22 -7.66 -37.14 32.33
N THR A 23 -6.87 -36.09 32.13
CA THR A 23 -5.86 -35.58 33.07
C THR A 23 -5.43 -34.21 32.58
N SER A 24 -5.56 -33.22 33.46
CA SER A 24 -5.18 -31.84 33.24
C SER A 24 -3.69 -31.71 32.91
N LYS A 25 -3.33 -31.15 31.76
CA LYS A 25 -2.02 -30.50 31.55
C LYS A 25 -2.18 -29.21 30.75
N LYS A 26 -2.21 -28.12 31.53
CA LYS A 26 -1.78 -26.73 31.29
C LYS A 26 -1.46 -26.36 29.83
N ALA A 27 -2.19 -25.36 29.31
CA ALA A 27 -1.79 -24.63 28.12
C ALA A 27 -0.38 -24.04 28.34
N SER A 28 0.62 -24.56 27.63
CA SER A 28 1.99 -24.05 27.67
C SER A 28 2.10 -22.82 26.78
N ALA A 29 2.29 -21.67 27.40
CA ALA A 29 2.40 -20.34 26.80
C ALA A 29 3.73 -20.11 26.04
N ALA A 30 4.19 -21.04 25.21
CA ALA A 30 5.55 -20.95 24.67
C ALA A 30 5.78 -21.51 23.26
N GLN A 31 4.77 -21.55 22.37
CA GLN A 31 5.01 -21.96 20.98
C GLN A 31 4.60 -20.91 19.95
N LEU A 32 4.97 -19.65 20.20
CA LEU A 32 5.25 -18.70 19.12
C LEU A 32 6.61 -19.08 18.52
N ARG A 33 6.61 -20.14 17.69
CA ARG A 33 7.72 -20.41 16.76
C ARG A 33 7.65 -19.33 15.70
N ILE A 34 8.23 -18.17 15.99
CA ILE A 34 8.71 -17.29 14.93
C ILE A 34 9.86 -18.06 14.29
N GLN A 35 9.56 -18.81 13.24
CA GLN A 35 10.58 -19.22 12.30
C GLN A 35 11.24 -17.92 11.85
N LYS A 36 12.54 -17.79 12.12
CA LYS A 36 13.41 -16.76 11.55
C LYS A 36 13.56 -17.08 10.06
N GLY A 37 12.45 -17.01 9.33
CA GLY A 37 12.46 -16.88 7.88
C GLY A 37 13.16 -15.56 7.59
N ASP A 38 14.09 -15.62 6.65
CA ASP A 38 14.94 -14.51 6.23
C ASP A 38 14.21 -13.17 6.35
N ARG A 39 14.72 -12.30 7.24
CA ARG A 39 14.32 -10.89 7.18
C ARG A 39 14.51 -10.48 5.72
N PRO A 40 13.51 -9.86 5.05
CA PRO A 40 13.75 -9.31 3.73
C PRO A 40 15.01 -8.47 3.85
N ARG A 41 16.02 -8.78 3.03
CA ARG A 41 17.26 -8.00 2.96
C ARG A 41 16.80 -6.55 2.89
N GLY A 42 17.04 -5.79 3.96
CA GLY A 42 16.81 -4.35 3.95
C GLY A 42 17.50 -3.78 2.72
N PRO A 43 16.96 -2.70 2.12
CA PRO A 43 17.49 -2.19 0.87
C PRO A 43 19.01 -2.02 0.99
N ALA A 44 19.72 -2.58 0.02
CA ALA A 44 21.16 -2.56 -0.03
C ALA A 44 21.64 -1.13 0.20
N VAL A 45 22.44 -0.95 1.24
CA VAL A 45 23.04 0.32 1.64
C VAL A 45 23.85 0.84 0.44
N GLY A 46 23.28 1.75 -0.35
CA GLY A 46 23.93 2.29 -1.56
C GLY A 46 23.05 2.53 -2.80
N GLY A 47 21.72 2.43 -2.72
CA GLY A 47 20.83 2.82 -3.82
C GLY A 47 19.53 3.42 -3.30
N GLY A 48 19.08 4.54 -3.89
CA GLY A 48 17.78 5.13 -3.57
C GLY A 48 16.65 4.11 -3.66
N PHE A 49 15.59 4.29 -2.86
CA PHE A 49 14.47 3.34 -2.72
C PHE A 49 13.81 2.96 -4.06
N TYR A 50 13.94 3.81 -5.07
CA TYR A 50 13.34 3.64 -6.40
C TYR A 50 14.35 3.20 -7.48
N LYS A 51 15.62 2.95 -7.11
CA LYS A 51 16.67 2.60 -8.06
C LYS A 51 16.33 1.31 -8.82
N GLY A 52 16.33 1.38 -10.15
CA GLY A 52 15.98 0.27 -11.03
C GLY A 52 14.47 0.01 -11.14
N GLY A 53 13.64 0.83 -10.50
CA GLY A 53 12.19 0.80 -10.67
C GLY A 53 11.76 1.23 -12.08
N LYS A 54 10.61 0.73 -12.52
CA LYS A 54 9.92 1.17 -13.74
C LYS A 54 8.55 1.72 -13.34
N PHE A 55 8.28 2.96 -13.71
CA PHE A 55 7.05 3.66 -13.37
C PHE A 55 6.37 4.11 -14.65
N VAL A 56 5.09 3.78 -14.79
CA VAL A 56 4.27 4.11 -15.96
C VAL A 56 3.38 5.30 -15.62
N PHE A 57 3.38 6.30 -16.49
CA PHE A 57 2.59 7.52 -16.36
C PHE A 57 1.68 7.71 -17.58
N SER A 58 0.41 8.07 -17.33
CA SER A 58 -0.52 8.50 -18.37
C SER A 58 -0.65 10.01 -18.41
N PHE A 59 -0.63 10.55 -19.62
CA PHE A 59 -0.79 11.97 -19.91
C PHE A 59 -2.11 12.21 -20.63
N LYS A 60 -2.95 13.09 -20.08
CA LYS A 60 -4.18 13.56 -20.72
C LYS A 60 -4.03 15.03 -21.08
N VAL A 61 -3.84 15.28 -22.37
CA VAL A 61 -3.74 16.64 -22.93
C VAL A 61 -5.16 17.15 -23.20
N GLY A 62 -5.56 18.21 -22.50
CA GLY A 62 -6.87 18.84 -22.68
C GLY A 62 -6.89 19.81 -23.88
N GLN A 63 -8.08 20.26 -24.28
CA GLN A 63 -8.25 21.26 -25.35
C GLN A 63 -7.65 22.63 -25.01
N GLY A 64 -7.47 22.93 -23.72
CA GLY A 64 -6.85 24.18 -23.24
C GLY A 64 -5.32 24.19 -23.31
N TYR A 65 -4.67 23.11 -23.72
CA TYR A 65 -3.22 23.08 -23.88
C TYR A 65 -2.77 24.04 -25.02
N PRO A 66 -1.73 24.88 -24.83
CA PRO A 66 -0.77 24.91 -23.72
C PRO A 66 -1.12 25.90 -22.58
N HIS A 67 -2.27 26.56 -22.62
CA HIS A 67 -2.67 27.48 -21.54
C HIS A 67 -2.92 26.75 -20.22
N ASP A 68 -3.55 25.57 -20.29
CA ASP A 68 -3.72 24.66 -19.16
C ASP A 68 -2.69 23.52 -19.19
N PRO A 69 -2.20 23.05 -18.03
CA PRO A 69 -1.30 21.90 -17.97
C PRO A 69 -2.03 20.62 -18.38
N PRO A 70 -1.31 19.64 -18.96
CA PRO A 70 -1.85 18.30 -19.13
C PRO A 70 -2.04 17.63 -17.76
N LYS A 71 -3.05 16.76 -17.63
CA LYS A 71 -3.23 15.95 -16.43
C LYS A 71 -2.33 14.72 -16.49
N VAL A 72 -1.57 14.48 -15.42
CA VAL A 72 -0.64 13.34 -15.32
C VAL A 72 -1.05 12.43 -14.19
N LYS A 73 -1.05 11.13 -14.44
CA LYS A 73 -1.37 10.11 -13.45
C LYS A 73 -0.33 8.99 -13.49
N CYS A 74 0.17 8.58 -12.32
CA CYS A 74 0.99 7.38 -12.17
C CYS A 74 0.08 6.16 -12.16
N GLU A 75 0.30 5.23 -13.08
CA GLU A 75 -0.44 3.96 -13.14
C GLU A 75 0.21 2.88 -12.27
N THR A 76 1.50 3.03 -11.99
CA THR A 76 2.23 2.14 -11.10
C THR A 76 1.90 2.49 -9.64
N MET A 77 1.46 1.50 -8.86
CA MET A 77 1.30 1.68 -7.42
C MET A 77 2.66 1.88 -6.77
N VAL A 78 2.91 3.09 -6.27
CA VAL A 78 4.16 3.47 -5.62
C VAL A 78 3.86 4.33 -4.40
N TYR A 79 4.59 4.10 -3.32
CA TYR A 79 4.59 5.01 -2.19
C TYR A 79 5.62 6.11 -2.47
N HIS A 80 5.17 7.34 -2.70
CA HIS A 80 6.04 8.49 -2.97
C HIS A 80 5.39 9.78 -2.43
N PRO A 81 6.11 10.70 -1.77
CA PRO A 81 5.49 11.90 -1.16
C PRO A 81 4.71 12.79 -2.14
N ASN A 82 5.12 12.82 -3.41
CA ASN A 82 4.45 13.57 -4.47
C ASN A 82 3.43 12.76 -5.28
N ILE A 83 3.13 11.50 -4.91
CA ILE A 83 2.16 10.65 -5.61
C ILE A 83 1.21 10.06 -4.57
N ASP A 84 -0.07 10.35 -4.70
CA ASP A 84 -1.07 9.80 -3.78
C ASP A 84 -1.40 8.32 -4.09
N LEU A 85 -2.26 7.72 -3.26
CA LEU A 85 -2.67 6.32 -3.42
C LEU A 85 -3.51 6.06 -4.68
N GLU A 86 -4.11 7.10 -5.24
CA GLU A 86 -4.87 7.03 -6.48
C GLU A 86 -3.97 7.23 -7.71
N GLY A 87 -2.71 7.64 -7.53
CA GLY A 87 -1.73 7.91 -8.57
C GLY A 87 -1.69 9.37 -9.05
N ASN A 88 -2.39 10.30 -8.39
CA ASN A 88 -2.31 11.71 -8.76
C ASN A 88 -0.94 12.30 -8.40
N VAL A 89 -0.37 13.08 -9.31
CA VAL A 89 0.97 13.66 -9.15
C VAL A 89 0.89 15.10 -8.65
N CYS A 90 1.63 15.38 -7.59
CA CYS A 90 1.78 16.69 -6.96
C CYS A 90 3.12 17.33 -7.38
N LEU A 91 3.12 18.02 -8.52
CA LEU A 91 4.23 18.84 -9.01
C LEU A 91 3.75 20.27 -9.27
N ASN A 92 4.50 21.27 -8.85
CA ASN A 92 4.13 22.68 -9.04
C ASN A 92 3.95 23.08 -10.51
N ILE A 93 4.78 22.53 -11.39
CA ILE A 93 4.64 22.74 -12.84
C ILE A 93 3.35 22.16 -13.42
N LEU A 94 2.62 21.30 -12.70
CA LEU A 94 1.30 20.81 -13.09
C LEU A 94 0.15 21.60 -12.43
N ARG A 95 0.47 22.67 -11.70
CA ARG A 95 -0.46 23.47 -10.91
C ARG A 95 -0.16 24.97 -11.07
N GLU A 96 0.25 25.64 -9.99
CA GLU A 96 0.40 27.09 -9.91
C GLU A 96 1.56 27.64 -10.76
N ASP A 97 2.59 26.83 -11.00
CA ASP A 97 3.78 27.24 -11.76
C ASP A 97 3.72 26.82 -13.24
N TRP A 98 2.57 26.31 -13.71
CA TRP A 98 2.40 26.02 -15.13
C TRP A 98 2.45 27.31 -15.96
N LYS A 99 3.23 27.26 -17.04
CA LYS A 99 3.32 28.35 -18.02
C LYS A 99 3.26 27.74 -19.42
N PRO A 100 2.63 28.38 -20.40
CA PRO A 100 2.55 27.85 -21.78
C PRO A 100 3.90 27.60 -22.47
N VAL A 101 4.99 28.17 -21.92
CA VAL A 101 6.37 27.90 -22.36
C VAL A 101 6.88 26.52 -21.94
N LEU A 102 6.25 25.88 -20.94
CA LEU A 102 6.57 24.54 -20.48
C LEU A 102 6.00 23.49 -21.44
N THR A 103 6.76 22.42 -21.63
CA THR A 103 6.41 21.35 -22.56
C THR A 103 6.22 20.03 -21.81
N ILE A 104 5.69 19.02 -22.49
CA ILE A 104 5.61 17.66 -21.95
C ILE A 104 7.00 17.17 -21.50
N ASN A 105 8.08 17.54 -22.20
CA ASN A 105 9.45 17.19 -21.79
C ASN A 105 9.81 17.79 -20.43
N SER A 106 9.44 19.03 -20.14
CA SER A 106 9.63 19.65 -18.84
C SER A 106 8.97 18.85 -17.72
N ILE A 107 7.78 18.31 -17.99
CA ILE A 107 7.05 17.44 -17.06
C ILE A 107 7.78 16.11 -16.88
N ILE A 108 8.23 15.47 -17.97
CA ILE A 108 8.99 14.21 -17.91
C ILE A 108 10.25 14.37 -17.05
N TYR A 109 10.99 15.46 -17.21
CA TYR A 109 12.14 15.76 -16.36
C TYR A 109 11.73 15.93 -14.89
N GLY A 110 10.65 16.68 -14.62
CA GLY A 110 10.10 16.82 -13.26
C GLY A 110 9.74 15.47 -12.63
N LEU A 111 9.10 14.57 -13.38
CA LEU A 111 8.78 13.22 -12.92
C LEU A 111 10.04 12.39 -12.66
N GLN A 112 11.06 12.49 -13.54
CA GLN A 112 12.32 11.75 -13.36
C GLN A 112 13.03 12.17 -12.06
N TYR A 113 13.02 13.46 -11.72
CA TYR A 113 13.60 13.97 -10.48
C TYR A 113 12.91 13.47 -9.20
N LEU A 114 11.67 12.97 -9.28
CA LEU A 114 11.01 12.34 -8.13
C LEU A 114 11.68 11.00 -7.74
N PHE A 115 12.35 10.31 -8.67
CA PHE A 115 12.86 8.95 -8.46
C PHE A 115 14.39 8.83 -8.48
N LEU A 116 15.11 9.97 -8.54
CA LEU A 116 16.57 10.02 -8.43
C LEU A 116 17.00 9.94 -6.96
#